data_AF-A0A5D2QRR2-F1
#
_entry.id   AF-A0A5D2QRR2-F1
#
_cell.length_a   1.000
_cell.length_b   1.000
_cell.length_c   1.000
_cell.angle_alpha   90.00
_cell.angle_beta   90.00
_cell.angle_gamma   90.00
#
_symmetry.space_group_name_H-M   'P 1'
#
loop_
_entity.id
_entity.type
_entity.pdbx_description
1 polymer ?
#
loop_
_entity_poly.entity_id
_entity_poly.type
_entity_poly.pdbx_seq_one_letter_code
_entity_poly.pdbx_strand_id
1 'polypeptide(L)' 'MNLSGTLAPELGQLSHLKILHFMWNELTGNIPKEIGHISTLRLL' A
#
# COMPACT_ATOMS: atom_id res chain seq x y z
N MET A 1 -5.17 14.83 7.55
CA MET A 1 -6.16 13.76 7.34
C MET A 1 -5.47 12.46 7.69
N ASN A 2 -5.98 11.71 8.66
CA ASN A 2 -5.45 10.39 9.04
C ASN A 2 -6.23 9.33 8.27
N LEU A 3 -5.55 8.48 7.50
CA LEU A 3 -6.20 7.31 6.91
C LEU A 3 -6.35 6.23 7.98
N SER A 4 -7.49 5.55 8.01
CA SER A 4 -7.76 4.45 8.96
C SER A 4 -8.36 3.25 8.23
N GLY A 5 -8.35 2.09 8.89
CA GLY A 5 -8.82 0.82 8.31
C GLY A 5 -7.68 -0.03 7.76
N THR A 6 -8.00 -0.94 6.84
CA THR A 6 -7.03 -1.91 6.27
C THR A 6 -6.67 -1.54 4.83
N LEU A 7 -5.50 -1.99 4.37
CA LEU A 7 -5.10 -1.84 2.98
C LEU A 7 -5.88 -2.79 2.07
N ALA A 8 -6.40 -2.25 0.97
CA ALA A 8 -7.16 -2.99 -0.01
C ALA A 8 -6.21 -3.81 -0.93
N PRO A 9 -6.47 -5.09 -1.20
CA PRO A 9 -5.66 -5.91 -2.12
C PRO A 9 -5.49 -5.31 -3.52
N GLU A 10 -6.47 -4.53 -3.97
CA GLU A 10 -6.53 -3.87 -5.27
C GLU A 10 -5.39 -2.85 -5.45
N LEU A 11 -4.74 -2.39 -4.37
CA LEU A 11 -3.52 -1.59 -4.45
C LEU A 11 -2.41 -2.27 -5.26
N GLY A 12 -2.39 -3.61 -5.28
CA GLY A 12 -1.46 -4.39 -6.10
C GLY A 12 -1.60 -4.18 -7.62
N GLN A 13 -2.71 -3.58 -8.07
CA GLN A 13 -2.97 -3.31 -9.49
C GLN A 13 -2.39 -1.96 -9.96
N LEU A 14 -1.80 -1.17 -9.05
CA LEU A 14 -1.25 0.13 -9.36
C LEU A 14 0.10 0.01 -10.10
N SER A 15 0.03 -0.23 -11.41
CA SER A 15 1.18 -0.52 -12.28
C SER A 15 2.27 0.57 -12.31
N HIS A 16 1.95 1.81 -11.92
CA HIS A 16 2.88 2.94 -11.93
C HIS A 16 3.28 3.44 -10.53
N LEU A 17 2.83 2.76 -9.45
CA LEU A 17 3.14 3.19 -8.09
C LEU A 17 4.60 2.93 -7.76
N LYS A 18 5.35 4.01 -7.48
CA LYS A 18 6.78 3.94 -7.16
C LYS A 18 7.07 4.07 -5.67
N ILE A 19 6.24 4.84 -4.97
CA ILE A 19 6.41 5.17 -3.56
C ILE A 19 5.07 4.89 -2.90
N LEU A 20 5.11 4.05 -1.87
CA LEU A 20 4.02 3.84 -0.94
C LEU A 20 4.58 4.21 0.43
N HIS A 21 3.82 4.98 1.21
CA HIS A 21 4.29 5.48 2.50
C HIS A 21 3.11 5.51 3.46
N PHE A 22 3.20 4.71 4.52
CA PHE A 22 2.11 4.55 5.48
C PHE A 22 2.29 5.34 6.76
N MET A 23 3.40 6.05 6.95
CA MET A 23 3.63 6.72 8.23
C MET A 23 2.60 7.80 8.50
N TRP A 24 2.34 8.02 9.80
CA TRP A 24 1.33 8.94 10.30
C TRP A 24 -0.07 8.64 9.75
N ASN A 25 -0.47 7.36 9.81
CA ASN A 25 -1.83 6.90 9.58
C ASN A 25 -2.27 5.93 10.69
N GLU A 26 -3.57 5.66 10.77
CA GLU A 26 -4.21 4.67 11.65
C GLU A 26 -4.58 3.39 10.87
N LEU A 27 -3.71 3.01 9.92
CA LEU A 27 -3.89 1.78 9.17
C LEU A 27 -3.60 0.57 10.07
N THR A 28 -4.46 -0.43 9.98
CA THR A 28 -4.42 -1.66 10.78
C THR A 28 -4.54 -2.89 9.89
N GLY A 29 -4.36 -4.08 10.46
CA GLY A 29 -4.36 -5.34 9.71
C GLY A 29 -3.03 -5.61 9.01
N ASN A 30 -3.05 -6.57 8.08
CA ASN A 30 -1.85 -7.02 7.37
C ASN A 30 -1.65 -6.25 6.07
N ILE A 31 -0.39 -6.11 5.65
CA ILE A 31 -0.06 -5.65 4.29
C ILE A 31 -0.51 -6.73 3.30
N PRO A 32 -1.36 -6.41 2.30
CA PRO A 32 -1.79 -7.35 1.29
C PRO A 32 -0.59 -7.88 0.51
N LYS A 33 -0.54 -9.19 0.28
CA LYS A 33 0.52 -9.83 -0.52
C LYS A 33 0.55 -9.30 -1.96
N GLU A 34 -0.58 -8.78 -2.43
CA GLU A 34 -0.80 -8.18 -3.74
C GLU A 34 0.08 -6.94 -3.96
N ILE A 35 0.55 -6.28 -2.89
CA ILE A 35 1.57 -5.22 -2.99
C ILE A 35 2.85 -5.74 -3.68
N GLY A 36 3.15 -7.04 -3.56
CA GLY A 36 4.24 -7.70 -4.28
C GLY A 36 4.06 -7.74 -5.81
N HIS A 37 2.84 -7.52 -6.33
CA HIS A 37 2.60 -7.43 -7.78
C HIS A 37 3.00 -6.06 -8.37
N ILE A 38 3.27 -5.06 -7.52
CA ILE A 38 3.66 -3.71 -7.94
C ILE A 38 5.15 -3.71 -8.32
N SER A 39 5.44 -4.13 -9.54
CA SER A 39 6.82 -4.22 -10.08
C SER A 39 7.55 -2.87 -10.14
N THR A 40 6.81 -1.76 -10.12
CA THR A 40 7.35 -0.40 -10.15
C THR A 40 7.64 0.17 -8.77
N LEU A 41 7.23 -0.51 -7.69
CA LEU A 41 7.47 -0.04 -6.33
C LEU A 41 8.97 -0.02 -6.05
N ARG A 42 9.43 1.06 -5.42
CA ARG A 42 10.84 1.28 -5.05
C ARG A 42 11.00 1.59 -3.58
N LEU A 43 9.97 2.19 -2.97
CA LEU A 43 9.96 2.58 -1.57
C LEU A 43 8.60 2.24 -0.97
N LEU A 44 8.63 1.61 0.21
CA LEU A 44 7.50 1.20 1.02
C LEU A 44 7.63 1.79 2.43
#